data_AF-A0A1B6EWU6-F1
#
_entry.id   AF-A0A1B6EWU6-F1
#
_cell.length_a   1.000
_cell.length_b   1.000
_cell.length_c   1.000
_cell.angle_alpha   90.00
_cell.angle_beta   90.00
_cell.angle_gamma   90.00
#
_symmetry.space_group_name_H-M   'P 1'
#
loop_
_entity.id
_entity.type
_entity.pdbx_description
1 polymer ?
#
loop_
_entity_poly.entity_id
_entity_poly.type
_entity_poly.pdbx_seq_one_letter_code
_entity_poly.pdbx_strand_id
1 'polypeptide(L)'
;IRSWTIDGLPADTFSIENAIIVTNARRWPLMIDPQGQANKWVKNMERDNKLTVIKLSDPNYLRVMEIAIEHGLPVLLENILEEIDATLDPILLKNTYRMGGLDYLKLGENELQWHPNFRFFITTRMRNPHFLPELAVKVTILNFMITAQGLQDQLLAIVVAKE
;
A
#
# COMPACT_ATOMS: atom_id res chain seq x y z
N ILE A 1 -9.08 13.34 -6.46
CA ILE A 1 -10.05 13.52 -5.35
C ILE A 1 -11.40 12.87 -5.67
N ARG A 2 -12.21 13.38 -6.62
CA ARG A 2 -13.52 12.76 -6.93
C ARG A 2 -13.44 11.27 -7.31
N SER A 3 -12.43 10.86 -8.09
CA SER A 3 -12.17 9.46 -8.39
C SER A 3 -11.94 8.62 -7.13
N TRP A 4 -11.10 9.09 -6.20
CA TRP A 4 -10.86 8.40 -4.94
C TRP A 4 -12.11 8.20 -4.10
N THR A 5 -13.01 9.18 -4.10
CA THR A 5 -14.31 9.04 -3.42
C THR A 5 -15.19 7.96 -4.06
N ILE A 6 -15.18 7.87 -5.40
CA ILE A 6 -15.86 6.79 -6.14
C ILE A 6 -15.23 5.42 -5.80
N ASP A 7 -13.90 5.39 -5.63
CA ASP A 7 -13.15 4.18 -5.24
C ASP A 7 -13.37 3.79 -3.76
N GLY A 8 -14.12 4.57 -2.99
CA GLY A 8 -14.52 4.26 -1.62
C GLY A 8 -13.66 4.91 -0.53
N LEU A 9 -12.82 5.88 -0.88
CA LEU A 9 -12.19 6.77 0.10
C LEU A 9 -13.22 7.76 0.65
N PRO A 10 -13.26 8.01 1.96
CA PRO A 10 -14.07 9.10 2.52
C PRO A 10 -13.74 10.46 1.91
N ALA A 11 -14.74 11.33 1.90
CA ALA A 11 -14.57 12.72 1.47
C ALA A 11 -14.04 13.64 2.58
N ASP A 12 -13.72 13.12 3.77
CA ASP A 12 -13.13 13.91 4.85
C ASP A 12 -11.69 14.33 4.52
N THR A 13 -11.30 15.51 5.04
CA THR A 13 -10.00 16.12 4.76
C THR A 13 -8.83 15.19 5.13
N PHE A 14 -8.95 14.50 6.25
CA PHE A 14 -7.91 13.59 6.74
C PHE A 14 -7.66 12.42 5.78
N SER A 15 -8.73 11.81 5.29
CA SER A 15 -8.65 10.73 4.30
C SER A 15 -8.09 11.21 2.96
N ILE A 16 -8.48 12.42 2.52
CA ILE A 16 -7.96 13.03 1.28
C ILE A 16 -6.46 13.32 1.40
N GLU A 17 -6.00 13.89 2.52
CA GLU A 17 -4.58 14.14 2.77
C GLU A 17 -3.76 12.85 2.75
N ASN A 18 -4.24 11.82 3.43
CA ASN A 18 -3.62 10.50 3.41
C ASN A 18 -3.52 9.93 1.97
N ALA A 19 -4.59 10.05 1.18
CA ALA A 19 -4.58 9.58 -0.21
C ALA A 19 -3.61 10.35 -1.11
N ILE A 20 -3.43 11.66 -0.88
CA ILE A 20 -2.40 12.47 -1.55
C ILE A 20 -1.00 11.91 -1.22
N ILE A 21 -0.74 11.57 0.04
CA ILE A 21 0.55 11.00 0.45
C ILE A 21 0.73 9.61 -0.17
N VAL A 22 -0.27 8.73 -0.14
CA VAL A 22 -0.22 7.40 -0.77
C VAL A 22 0.13 7.49 -2.26
N THR A 23 -0.41 8.48 -2.96
CA THR A 23 -0.23 8.61 -4.42
C THR A 23 1.12 9.22 -4.80
N ASN A 24 1.67 10.12 -3.96
CA ASN A 24 2.86 10.91 -4.32
C ASN A 24 4.12 10.55 -3.51
N ALA A 25 4.02 9.74 -2.46
CA ALA A 25 5.16 9.40 -1.64
C ALA A 25 6.21 8.59 -2.42
N ARG A 26 7.48 8.92 -2.17
CA ARG A 26 8.61 8.17 -2.75
C ARG A 26 8.78 6.78 -2.13
N ARG A 27 8.58 6.68 -0.81
CA ARG A 27 8.59 5.42 -0.06
C ARG A 27 7.20 4.78 -0.10
N TRP A 28 7.16 3.46 0.02
CA TRP A 28 5.91 2.71 -0.03
C TRP A 28 5.01 3.04 1.17
N PRO A 29 3.70 3.24 0.96
CA PRO A 29 2.78 3.53 2.04
C PRO A 29 2.47 2.27 2.86
N LEU A 30 2.63 2.39 4.17
CA LEU A 30 2.15 1.44 5.17
C LEU A 30 0.94 2.08 5.86
N MET A 31 -0.24 1.55 5.58
CA MET A 31 -1.51 2.09 6.05
C MET A 31 -1.99 1.31 7.27
N ILE A 32 -2.12 2.00 8.40
CA ILE A 32 -2.72 1.49 9.63
C ILE A 32 -4.24 1.63 9.49
N ASP A 33 -4.90 0.52 9.18
CA ASP A 33 -6.29 0.47 8.75
C ASP A 33 -7.06 -0.66 9.46
N PRO A 34 -7.46 -0.46 10.73
CA PRO A 34 -8.21 -1.48 11.48
C PRO A 34 -9.62 -1.72 10.93
N GLN A 35 -10.16 -0.80 10.11
CA GLN A 35 -11.51 -0.90 9.54
C GLN A 35 -11.54 -1.45 8.11
N GLY A 36 -10.38 -1.61 7.46
CA GLY A 36 -10.26 -2.12 6.09
C GLY A 36 -10.67 -1.11 5.01
N GLN A 37 -10.77 0.18 5.35
CA GLN A 37 -11.18 1.23 4.42
C GLN A 37 -10.11 1.54 3.37
N ALA A 38 -8.86 1.74 3.80
CA ALA A 38 -7.72 1.96 2.92
C ALA A 38 -7.48 0.74 2.02
N ASN A 39 -7.63 -0.45 2.60
CA ASN A 39 -7.54 -1.71 1.86
C ASN A 39 -8.55 -1.80 0.72
N LYS A 40 -9.83 -1.50 1.01
CA LYS A 40 -10.90 -1.50 0.00
C LYS A 40 -10.66 -0.42 -1.06
N TRP A 41 -10.25 0.77 -0.63
CA TRP A 41 -9.93 1.88 -1.52
C TRP A 41 -8.83 1.52 -2.51
N VAL A 42 -7.68 1.00 -2.05
CA VAL A 42 -6.57 0.60 -2.94
C VAL A 42 -7.00 -0.49 -3.92
N LYS A 43 -7.81 -1.47 -3.47
CA LYS A 43 -8.35 -2.51 -4.36
C LYS A 43 -9.23 -1.96 -5.48
N ASN A 44 -10.05 -0.97 -5.18
CA ASN A 44 -10.91 -0.33 -6.17
C ASN A 44 -10.11 0.57 -7.11
N MET A 45 -9.19 1.38 -6.56
CA MET A 45 -8.34 2.29 -7.32
C MET A 45 -7.43 1.55 -8.32
N GLU A 46 -6.93 0.37 -7.95
CA GLU A 46 -6.04 -0.46 -8.79
C GLU A 46 -6.77 -1.60 -9.51
N ARG A 47 -8.11 -1.56 -9.58
CA ARG A 47 -8.92 -2.63 -10.16
C ARG A 47 -8.58 -2.93 -11.62
N ASP A 48 -8.42 -1.87 -12.42
CA ASP A 48 -8.11 -1.98 -13.85
C ASP A 48 -6.63 -2.36 -14.10
N ASN A 49 -5.77 -2.12 -13.10
CA ASN A 49 -4.33 -2.41 -13.17
C ASN A 49 -3.98 -3.84 -12.70
N LYS A 50 -4.99 -4.69 -12.45
CA LYS A 50 -4.83 -6.09 -12.00
C LYS A 50 -4.02 -6.19 -10.70
N LEU A 51 -4.43 -5.42 -9.69
CA LEU A 51 -3.84 -5.50 -8.34
C LEU A 51 -3.76 -6.94 -7.84
N THR A 52 -2.56 -7.32 -7.41
CA THR A 52 -2.31 -8.62 -6.81
C THR A 52 -2.23 -8.49 -5.30
N VAL A 53 -3.02 -9.30 -4.60
CA VAL A 53 -3.11 -9.27 -3.13
C VAL A 53 -2.31 -10.42 -2.57
N ILE A 54 -1.40 -10.13 -1.63
CA ILE A 54 -0.51 -11.13 -1.00
C ILE A 54 -0.58 -11.02 0.52
N LYS A 55 -0.28 -12.12 1.21
CA LYS A 55 -0.11 -12.18 2.67
C LYS A 55 1.22 -12.87 2.99
N LEU A 56 1.87 -12.45 4.07
CA LEU A 56 3.12 -13.08 4.53
C LEU A 56 2.92 -14.55 4.94
N SER A 57 1.68 -14.97 5.22
CA SER A 57 1.33 -16.36 5.50
C SER A 57 1.43 -17.28 4.29
N ASP A 58 1.39 -16.72 3.07
CA ASP A 58 1.26 -17.52 1.86
C ASP A 58 2.65 -17.97 1.39
N PRO A 59 2.97 -19.27 1.34
CA PRO A 59 4.33 -19.75 1.03
C PRO A 59 4.82 -19.32 -0.36
N ASN A 60 3.91 -18.98 -1.27
CA ASN A 60 4.21 -18.57 -2.64
C ASN A 60 4.25 -17.04 -2.82
N TYR A 61 4.16 -16.23 -1.75
CA TYR A 61 4.06 -14.77 -1.88
C TYR A 61 5.27 -14.17 -2.62
N LEU A 62 6.48 -14.67 -2.36
CA LEU A 62 7.70 -14.21 -3.04
C LEU A 62 7.62 -14.43 -4.54
N ARG A 63 7.16 -15.61 -4.98
CA ARG A 63 7.04 -15.92 -6.41
C ARG A 63 6.01 -15.01 -7.10
N VAL A 64 4.90 -14.72 -6.43
CA VAL A 64 3.89 -13.79 -6.92
C VAL A 64 4.46 -12.38 -7.03
N MET A 65 5.28 -11.98 -6.05
CA MET A 65 5.92 -10.67 -6.01
C MET A 65 6.97 -10.49 -7.13
N GLU A 66 7.78 -11.53 -7.41
CA GLU A 66 8.72 -11.54 -8.54
C GLU A 66 8.01 -11.25 -9.86
N ILE A 67 6.94 -12.01 -10.15
CA ILE A 67 6.16 -11.86 -11.38
C ILE A 67 5.56 -10.46 -11.47
N ALA A 68 5.05 -9.94 -10.35
CA ALA A 68 4.46 -8.60 -10.31
C ALA A 68 5.50 -7.50 -10.57
N ILE A 69 6.73 -7.64 -10.07
CA ILE A 69 7.82 -6.68 -10.32
C ILE A 69 8.19 -6.67 -11.80
N GLU A 70 8.38 -7.84 -12.41
CA GLU A 70 8.77 -7.92 -13.84
C GLU A 70 7.68 -7.37 -14.77
N HIS A 71 6.41 -7.59 -14.44
CA HIS A 71 5.27 -7.15 -15.25
C HIS A 71 4.74 -5.77 -14.86
N GLY A 72 5.29 -5.13 -13.82
CA GLY A 72 4.83 -3.84 -13.32
C GLY A 72 3.42 -3.86 -12.73
N LEU A 73 2.97 -5.00 -12.21
CA LEU A 73 1.66 -5.13 -11.58
C LEU A 73 1.70 -4.56 -10.17
N PRO A 74 0.67 -3.80 -9.75
CA PRO A 74 0.60 -3.30 -8.39
C PRO A 74 0.35 -4.46 -7.41
N VAL A 75 0.99 -4.41 -6.24
CA VAL A 75 0.88 -5.42 -5.19
C VAL A 75 0.41 -4.79 -3.89
N LEU A 76 -0.57 -5.43 -3.24
CA LEU A 76 -1.07 -5.09 -1.91
C LEU A 76 -0.70 -6.20 -0.92
N LEU A 77 0.18 -5.88 0.02
CA LEU A 77 0.50 -6.73 1.17
C LEU A 77 -0.50 -6.49 2.30
N GLU A 78 -1.26 -7.52 2.65
CA GLU A 78 -2.31 -7.43 3.66
C GLU A 78 -1.89 -7.97 5.02
N ASN A 79 -2.43 -7.31 6.05
CA ASN A 79 -2.41 -7.77 7.44
C ASN A 79 -0.99 -8.04 7.95
N ILE A 80 -0.06 -7.14 7.64
CA ILE A 80 1.25 -7.21 8.29
C ILE A 80 1.07 -7.04 9.80
N LEU A 81 1.91 -7.75 10.56
CA LEU A 81 2.02 -7.59 11.99
C LEU A 81 3.06 -6.50 12.28
N GLU A 82 3.92 -6.69 13.29
CA GLU A 82 4.90 -5.67 13.70
C GLU A 82 6.19 -5.76 12.90
N GLU A 83 6.39 -6.87 12.19
CA GLU A 83 7.60 -7.17 11.43
C GLU A 83 7.28 -7.51 9.96
N ILE A 84 8.22 -7.17 9.09
CA ILE A 84 8.25 -7.57 7.69
C ILE A 84 9.56 -8.33 7.49
N ASP A 85 9.50 -9.45 6.78
CA ASP A 85 10.66 -10.27 6.46
C ASP A 85 11.72 -9.44 5.69
N ALA A 86 12.98 -9.54 6.14
CA ALA A 86 14.12 -8.83 5.54
C ALA A 86 14.35 -9.20 4.06
N THR A 87 13.82 -10.32 3.59
CA THR A 87 13.78 -10.66 2.16
C THR A 87 13.11 -9.59 1.30
N LEU A 88 12.20 -8.79 1.87
CA LEU A 88 11.52 -7.69 1.17
C LEU A 88 12.28 -6.36 1.19
N ASP A 89 13.40 -6.26 1.93
CA ASP A 89 14.19 -5.05 2.04
C ASP A 89 14.63 -4.44 0.70
N PRO A 90 15.09 -5.22 -0.30
CA PRO A 90 15.46 -4.67 -1.59
C PRO A 90 14.29 -3.91 -2.25
N ILE A 91 13.07 -4.42 -2.09
CA ILE A 91 11.85 -3.82 -2.64
C ILE A 91 11.48 -2.57 -1.82
N LEU A 92 11.51 -2.68 -0.49
CA LEU A 92 11.17 -1.57 0.41
C LEU A 92 12.07 -0.36 0.20
N LEU A 93 13.37 -0.62 0.03
CA LEU A 93 14.40 0.40 -0.21
C LEU A 93 14.52 0.81 -1.67
N LYS A 94 13.84 0.13 -2.60
CA LYS A 94 14.01 0.30 -4.06
C LYS A 94 15.48 0.22 -4.47
N ASN A 95 16.18 -0.78 -3.95
CA ASN A 95 17.61 -0.98 -4.21
C ASN A 95 17.82 -1.58 -5.61
N THR A 96 17.61 -0.75 -6.63
CA THR A 96 17.75 -1.11 -8.04
C THR A 96 19.14 -0.72 -8.56
N TYR A 97 19.74 -1.56 -9.39
CA TYR A 97 20.99 -1.26 -10.10
C TYR A 97 20.77 -1.34 -11.60
N ARG A 98 21.57 -0.60 -12.36
CA ARG A 98 21.42 -0.50 -13.80
C ARG A 98 22.39 -1.43 -14.51
N MET A 99 21.89 -2.29 -15.39
CA MET A 99 22.68 -3.22 -16.19
C MET A 99 22.17 -3.20 -17.63
N GLY A 100 23.05 -2.94 -18.59
CA GLY A 100 22.67 -2.92 -20.02
C GLY A 100 21.59 -1.88 -20.37
N GLY A 101 21.48 -0.79 -19.61
CA GLY A 101 20.50 0.29 -19.83
C GLY A 101 19.14 0.06 -19.16
N LEU A 102 18.86 -1.15 -18.67
CA LEU A 102 17.68 -1.52 -17.90
C LEU A 102 17.99 -1.53 -16.39
N ASP A 103 16.97 -1.30 -15.57
CA ASP A 103 17.09 -1.40 -14.11
C ASP A 103 16.73 -2.81 -13.65
N TYR A 104 17.49 -3.32 -12.68
CA TYR A 104 17.33 -4.64 -12.08
C TYR A 104 17.30 -4.52 -10.55
N LEU A 105 16.67 -5.49 -9.89
CA LEU A 105 16.57 -5.60 -8.45
C LEU A 105 16.89 -7.04 -8.05
N LYS A 106 17.80 -7.22 -7.09
CA LYS A 106 18.12 -8.54 -6.55
C LYS A 106 17.20 -8.86 -5.37
N LEU A 107 16.43 -9.94 -5.48
CA LEU A 107 15.54 -10.44 -4.43
C LEU A 107 15.97 -11.85 -4.04
N GLY A 108 16.59 -12.00 -2.87
CA GLY A 108 17.25 -13.25 -2.48
C GLY A 108 18.36 -13.62 -3.46
N GLU A 109 18.24 -14.79 -4.09
CA GLU A 109 19.18 -15.26 -5.13
C GLU A 109 18.76 -14.88 -6.56
N ASN A 110 17.55 -14.35 -6.76
CA ASN A 110 17.01 -14.03 -8.07
C ASN A 110 17.29 -12.58 -8.47
N GLU A 111 17.71 -12.37 -9.72
CA GLU A 111 17.79 -11.05 -10.34
C GLU A 111 16.51 -10.78 -11.14
N LEU A 112 15.78 -9.73 -10.77
CA LEU A 112 14.51 -9.37 -11.38
C LEU A 112 14.68 -8.09 -12.19
N GLN A 113 14.10 -8.05 -13.40
CA GLN A 113 14.01 -6.81 -14.15
C GLN A 113 13.03 -5.86 -13.45
N TRP A 114 13.49 -4.65 -13.12
CA TRP A 114 12.66 -3.65 -12.47
C TRP A 114 11.73 -2.96 -13.47
N HIS A 115 10.43 -3.01 -13.21
CA HIS A 115 9.45 -2.28 -14.01
C HIS A 115 9.11 -0.93 -13.36
N PRO A 116 9.20 0.22 -14.08
CA PRO A 116 9.00 1.56 -13.49
C PRO A 116 7.57 1.80 -12.99
N ASN A 117 6.58 1.09 -13.54
CA ASN A 117 5.18 1.19 -13.12
C ASN A 117 4.83 0.34 -11.90
N PHE A 118 5.76 -0.47 -11.39
CA PHE A 118 5.50 -1.30 -10.21
C PHE A 118 5.13 -0.43 -9.01
N ARG A 119 4.05 -0.80 -8.32
CA ARG A 119 3.57 -0.11 -7.12
C ARG A 119 3.34 -1.11 -6.00
N PHE A 120 3.76 -0.75 -4.80
CA PHE A 120 3.62 -1.60 -3.62
C PHE A 120 2.89 -0.86 -2.51
N PHE A 121 1.86 -1.50 -1.97
CA PHE A 121 1.01 -1.00 -0.90
C PHE A 121 1.03 -1.99 0.26
N ILE A 122 1.05 -1.46 1.48
CA ILE A 122 1.10 -2.28 2.69
C ILE A 122 -0.04 -1.85 3.61
N THR A 123 -0.77 -2.82 4.18
CA THR A 123 -1.85 -2.55 5.13
C THR A 123 -1.67 -3.40 6.40
N THR A 124 -1.99 -2.81 7.55
CA THR A 124 -2.13 -3.54 8.82
C THR A 124 -3.50 -3.28 9.44
N ARG A 125 -4.06 -4.29 10.12
CA ARG A 125 -5.29 -4.14 10.90
C ARG A 125 -5.03 -3.83 12.38
N MET A 126 -3.76 -3.83 12.80
CA MET A 126 -3.42 -3.54 14.19
C MET A 126 -3.65 -2.07 14.46
N ARG A 127 -4.40 -1.76 15.52
CA ARG A 127 -4.72 -0.36 15.88
C ARG A 127 -3.50 0.40 16.41
N ASN A 128 -2.62 -0.30 17.13
CA ASN A 128 -1.42 0.27 17.73
C ASN A 128 -0.22 -0.65 17.48
N PRO A 129 0.28 -0.71 16.24
CA PRO A 129 1.46 -1.50 15.89
C PRO A 129 2.73 -0.85 16.47
N HIS A 130 3.59 -1.62 17.14
CA HIS A 130 4.92 -1.13 17.53
C HIS A 130 5.94 -1.47 16.47
N PHE A 131 5.96 -0.68 15.39
CA PHE A 131 6.96 -0.86 14.34
C PHE A 131 8.36 -0.49 14.83
N LEU A 132 9.32 -1.36 14.54
CA LEU A 132 10.72 -1.08 14.80
C LEU A 132 11.17 0.15 13.99
N PRO A 133 12.09 0.98 14.54
CA PRO A 133 12.62 2.15 13.84
C PRO A 133 13.16 1.84 12.44
N GLU A 134 13.71 0.63 12.27
CA GLU A 134 14.21 0.12 11.00
C GLU A 134 13.12 0.06 9.91
N LEU A 135 11.91 -0.39 10.25
CA LEU A 135 10.81 -0.39 9.29
C LEU A 135 10.31 1.04 9.04
N ALA A 136 10.22 1.86 10.10
CA ALA A 136 9.73 3.23 10.01
C ALA A 136 10.59 4.15 9.12
N VAL A 137 11.88 3.84 8.93
CA VAL A 137 12.73 4.57 7.97
C VAL A 137 12.55 4.09 6.53
N LYS A 138 12.18 2.83 6.32
CA LYS A 138 12.00 2.20 4.99
C LYS A 138 10.67 2.58 4.33
N VAL A 139 9.59 2.73 5.10
CA VAL A 139 8.23 2.99 4.58
C VAL A 139 7.66 4.33 5.01
N THR A 140 6.57 4.77 4.37
CA THR A 140 5.78 5.92 4.82
C THR A 140 4.59 5.41 5.62
N ILE A 141 4.64 5.52 6.95
CA ILE A 141 3.53 5.11 7.81
C ILE A 141 2.42 6.15 7.75
N LEU A 142 1.19 5.70 7.48
CA LEU A 142 -0.01 6.52 7.40
C LEU A 142 -1.09 5.94 8.29
N ASN A 143 -1.73 6.81 9.06
CA ASN A 143 -2.83 6.44 9.92
C ASN A 143 -4.17 6.59 9.18
N PHE A 144 -4.82 5.47 8.87
CA PHE A 144 -6.15 5.42 8.26
C PHE A 144 -7.25 5.06 9.28
N MET A 145 -6.97 5.20 10.57
CA MET A 145 -8.01 5.05 11.59
C MET A 145 -9.08 6.12 11.45
N ILE A 146 -10.33 5.68 11.48
CA ILE A 146 -11.47 6.60 11.50
C ILE A 146 -11.45 7.42 12.80
N THR A 147 -11.49 8.73 12.65
CA THR A 147 -11.62 9.66 13.78
C THR A 147 -13.09 9.91 14.08
N ALA A 148 -13.45 10.31 15.30
CA ALA A 148 -14.84 10.62 15.65
C ALA A 148 -15.42 11.72 14.75
N GLN A 149 -14.61 12.74 14.43
CA GLN A 149 -14.98 13.79 13.47
C GLN A 149 -15.19 13.22 12.07
N GLY A 150 -14.25 12.40 11.58
CA GLY A 150 -14.39 11.77 10.25
C GLY A 150 -15.64 10.91 10.14
N LEU A 151 -16.03 10.21 11.21
CA LEU A 151 -17.28 9.46 11.26
C LEU A 151 -18.51 10.39 11.21
N GLN A 152 -18.51 11.51 11.92
CA GLN A 152 -19.59 12.49 11.86
C GLN A 152 -19.75 13.07 10.45
N ASP A 153 -18.65 13.47 9.81
CA ASP A 153 -18.66 14.01 8.46
C ASP A 153 -19.15 12.96 7.45
N GLN A 154 -18.75 11.70 7.61
CA GLN A 154 -19.22 10.59 6.78
C GLN A 154 -20.73 10.35 6.96
N LEU A 155 -21.24 10.36 8.19
CA LEU A 155 -22.67 10.20 8.45
C LEU A 155 -23.46 11.38 7.89
N LEU A 156 -22.98 12.62 8.06
CA LEU A 156 -23.60 13.80 7.49
C LEU A 156 -23.68 13.72 5.96
N ALA A 157 -22.59 13.30 5.31
CA ALA A 157 -22.57 13.12 3.85
C ALA A 157 -23.60 12.08 3.38
N ILE A 158 -23.79 10.98 4.12
CA ILE A 158 -24.79 9.96 3.80
C ILE A 158 -26.21 10.49 3.96
N VAL A 159 -26.47 11.28 5.02
CA VAL A 159 -27.80 11.88 5.25
C VAL A 159 -28.13 12.88 4.13
N VAL A 160 -27.20 13.79 3.83
CA VAL A 160 -27.38 14.80 2.76
C VAL A 160 -27.54 14.15 1.38
N ALA A 161 -26.88 13.02 1.11
CA ALA A 161 -27.03 12.31 -0.16
C ALA A 161 -28.35 11.54 -0.29
N LYS A 162 -29.08 11.34 0.81
CA LYS A 162 -30.34 10.59 0.86
C LYS A 162 -31.57 11.49 0.84
N GLU A 163 -31.41 12.77 1.20
CA GLU A 163 -32.39 13.84 0.94
C GLU A 163 -32.30 14.33 -0.51
#